data_AF-A0A3N5PIW7-F1
#
_entry.id   AF-A0A3N5PIW7-F1
#
_cell.length_a   1.000
_cell.length_b   1.000
_cell.length_c   1.000
_cell.angle_alpha   90.00
_cell.angle_beta   90.00
_cell.angle_gamma   90.00
#
_symmetry.space_group_name_H-M   'P 1'
#
loop_
_entity.id
_entity.type
_entity.pdbx_description
1 polymer ?
#
loop_
_entity_poly.entity_id
_entity_poly.type
_entity_poly.pdbx_seq_one_letter_code
_entity_poly.pdbx_strand_id
1 'polypeptide(L)'
;MVLVTAGYFVYLAGMAVIAPVAARRKARVLILAFAALAGIAVFGMPHVMPLVYLLLGYWLPALLVGTPNPRLERRLLDADHRLFGVKGLVELEQRAPRIVVEYLELAYLLCYAAVPAGYAWLVLGGFGSEADSFWSIVLLASFLCYGLLPWMPTRAPRAVEGDIVARRSIIRRLNLAVLDRASVQWNTFPSGHTAASVATALAVGTYMPSAGIVLGVIAVSIATGSVVGRYHYAADAITGVLVAILAFALATAAHGP
;
A
#
# COMPACT_ATOMS: atom_id res chain seq x y z
N MET A 1 -16.55 7.26 4.24
CA MET A 1 -15.91 6.00 3.76
C MET A 1 -16.71 5.28 2.68
N VAL A 2 -18.03 5.10 2.84
CA VAL A 2 -18.89 4.36 1.89
C VAL A 2 -18.75 4.84 0.45
N LEU A 3 -18.81 6.15 0.22
CA LEU A 3 -18.67 6.72 -1.13
C LEU A 3 -17.30 6.45 -1.76
N VAL A 4 -16.23 6.52 -0.97
CA VAL A 4 -14.85 6.22 -1.43
C VAL A 4 -14.77 4.77 -1.88
N THR A 5 -15.26 3.84 -1.06
CA THR A 5 -15.22 2.41 -1.35
C THR A 5 -16.11 2.02 -2.51
N ALA A 6 -17.35 2.49 -2.54
CA ALA A 6 -18.27 2.23 -3.64
C ALA A 6 -17.74 2.81 -4.95
N GLY A 7 -17.27 4.06 -4.93
CA GLY A 7 -16.66 4.72 -6.09
C GLY A 7 -15.47 3.93 -6.64
N TYR A 8 -14.62 3.40 -5.75
CA TYR A 8 -13.48 2.56 -6.16
C TYR A 8 -13.93 1.26 -6.86
N PHE A 9 -14.92 0.55 -6.32
CA PHE A 9 -15.40 -0.68 -6.97
C PHE A 9 -16.17 -0.42 -8.27
N VAL A 10 -16.90 0.69 -8.37
CA VAL A 10 -17.49 1.15 -9.64
C VAL A 10 -16.40 1.44 -10.67
N TYR A 11 -15.33 2.13 -10.26
CA TYR A 11 -14.16 2.37 -11.10
C TYR A 11 -13.54 1.06 -11.61
N LEU A 12 -13.30 0.08 -10.73
CA LEU A 12 -12.74 -1.22 -11.15
C LEU A 12 -13.68 -1.99 -12.09
N ALA A 13 -14.99 -1.92 -11.88
CA ALA A 13 -15.97 -2.52 -12.79
C ALA A 13 -15.90 -1.86 -14.18
N GLY A 14 -15.82 -0.53 -14.25
CA GLY A 14 -15.61 0.20 -15.50
C GLY A 14 -14.30 -0.17 -16.20
N MET A 15 -13.21 -0.26 -15.43
CA MET A 15 -11.90 -0.68 -15.95
C MET A 15 -11.92 -2.09 -16.52
N ALA A 16 -12.67 -3.02 -15.91
CA ALA A 16 -12.78 -4.39 -16.39
C ALA A 16 -13.38 -4.49 -17.80
N VAL A 17 -14.27 -3.58 -18.17
CA VAL A 17 -14.87 -3.53 -19.51
C VAL A 17 -13.81 -3.25 -20.56
N ILE A 18 -12.97 -2.23 -20.32
CA ILE A 18 -11.99 -1.74 -21.30
C ILE A 18 -10.64 -2.46 -21.24
N ALA A 19 -10.29 -3.12 -20.14
CA ALA A 19 -8.98 -3.73 -19.95
C ALA A 19 -8.66 -4.77 -21.04
N PRO A 20 -7.44 -4.80 -21.62
CA PRO A 20 -7.05 -5.75 -22.65
C PRO A 20 -6.63 -7.11 -22.04
N VAL A 21 -7.53 -7.73 -21.27
CA VAL A 21 -7.30 -9.03 -20.61
C VAL A 21 -8.38 -10.06 -20.96
N ALA A 22 -8.10 -11.34 -20.71
CA ALA A 22 -9.03 -12.43 -21.01
C ALA A 22 -10.42 -12.22 -20.36
N ALA A 23 -11.48 -12.59 -21.06
CA ALA A 23 -12.87 -12.43 -20.61
C ALA A 23 -13.13 -13.04 -19.22
N ARG A 24 -12.50 -14.18 -18.90
CA ARG A 24 -12.58 -14.80 -17.57
C ARG A 24 -12.06 -13.89 -16.44
N ARG A 25 -10.99 -13.13 -16.69
CA ARG A 25 -10.45 -12.16 -15.71
C ARG A 25 -11.39 -10.98 -15.55
N LYS A 26 -11.91 -10.44 -16.67
CA LYS A 26 -12.93 -9.37 -16.65
C LYS A 26 -14.16 -9.78 -15.84
N ALA A 27 -14.71 -10.96 -16.12
CA ALA A 27 -15.88 -11.48 -15.42
C ALA A 27 -15.64 -11.63 -13.91
N ARG A 28 -14.46 -12.11 -13.50
CA ARG A 28 -14.10 -12.18 -12.07
C ARG A 28 -14.07 -10.80 -11.42
N VAL A 29 -13.48 -9.80 -12.07
CA VAL A 29 -13.45 -8.43 -11.54
C VAL A 29 -14.86 -7.87 -11.42
N LEU A 30 -15.69 -8.01 -12.46
CA LEU A 30 -17.08 -7.55 -12.43
C LEU A 30 -17.87 -8.22 -11.31
N ILE A 31 -17.83 -9.55 -11.21
CA ILE A 31 -18.55 -10.31 -10.18
C ILE A 31 -18.14 -9.83 -8.78
N LEU A 32 -16.83 -9.75 -8.51
CA LEU A 32 -16.34 -9.37 -7.19
C LEU A 32 -16.60 -7.89 -6.87
N ALA A 33 -16.51 -7.00 -7.86
CA ALA A 33 -16.84 -5.59 -7.68
C ALA A 33 -18.33 -5.38 -7.40
N PHE A 34 -19.22 -6.05 -8.15
CA PHE A 34 -20.66 -6.00 -7.88
C PHE A 34 -21.04 -6.66 -6.56
N ALA A 35 -20.40 -7.77 -6.19
CA ALA A 35 -20.58 -8.39 -4.88
C ALA A 35 -20.15 -7.45 -3.74
N ALA A 36 -19.04 -6.73 -3.90
CA ALA A 36 -18.60 -5.73 -2.94
C ALA A 36 -19.61 -4.58 -2.82
N LEU A 37 -20.09 -4.04 -3.94
CA LEU A 37 -21.11 -2.98 -3.98
C LEU A 37 -22.42 -3.42 -3.33
N ALA A 38 -22.89 -4.63 -3.64
CA ALA A 38 -24.09 -5.20 -3.01
C ALA A 38 -23.86 -5.39 -1.51
N GLY A 39 -22.69 -5.89 -1.09
CA GLY A 39 -22.33 -6.02 0.32
C GLY A 39 -22.36 -4.68 1.06
N ILE A 40 -21.81 -3.62 0.46
CA ILE A 40 -21.85 -2.26 1.01
C ILE A 40 -23.31 -1.76 1.11
N ALA A 41 -24.13 -2.00 0.08
CA ALA A 41 -25.52 -1.56 0.07
C ALA A 41 -26.41 -2.27 1.10
N VAL A 42 -26.16 -3.57 1.34
CA VAL A 42 -26.97 -4.41 2.24
C VAL A 42 -26.48 -4.32 3.68
N PHE A 43 -25.16 -4.39 3.91
CA PHE A 43 -24.58 -4.50 5.24
C PHE A 43 -23.87 -3.23 5.71
N GLY A 44 -23.70 -2.24 4.84
CA GLY A 44 -22.87 -1.07 5.14
C GLY A 44 -21.40 -1.44 5.29
N MET A 45 -20.69 -0.71 6.15
CA MET A 45 -19.27 -0.95 6.45
C MET A 45 -18.96 -0.89 7.95
N PRO A 46 -19.62 -1.70 8.80
CA PRO A 46 -19.39 -1.67 10.24
C PRO A 46 -18.02 -2.22 10.62
N HIS A 47 -17.43 -1.64 11.67
CA HIS A 47 -16.26 -2.16 12.37
C HIS A 47 -15.07 -2.51 11.46
N VAL A 48 -14.84 -3.80 11.24
CA VAL A 48 -13.69 -4.36 10.50
C VAL A 48 -13.98 -4.61 9.02
N MET A 49 -15.22 -4.42 8.55
CA MET A 49 -15.56 -4.57 7.14
C MET A 49 -14.69 -3.73 6.18
N PRO A 50 -14.29 -2.49 6.53
CA PRO A 50 -13.30 -1.74 5.76
C PRO A 50 -11.99 -2.51 5.44
N LEU A 51 -11.49 -3.36 6.34
CA LEU A 51 -10.30 -4.19 6.09
C LEU A 51 -10.55 -5.21 4.98
N VAL A 52 -11.74 -5.82 4.96
CA VAL A 52 -12.11 -6.78 3.90
C VAL A 52 -12.12 -6.10 2.54
N TYR A 53 -12.70 -4.90 2.46
CA TYR A 53 -12.72 -4.12 1.22
C TYR A 53 -11.34 -3.60 0.83
N LEU A 54 -10.49 -3.27 1.80
CA LEU A 54 -9.10 -2.90 1.55
C LEU A 54 -8.32 -4.05 0.90
N LEU A 55 -8.45 -5.27 1.43
CA LEU A 55 -7.81 -6.47 0.89
C LEU A 55 -8.35 -6.84 -0.50
N LEU A 56 -9.68 -6.79 -0.66
CA LEU A 56 -10.30 -7.04 -1.96
C LEU A 56 -9.82 -6.01 -2.98
N GLY A 57 -9.80 -4.74 -2.61
CA GLY A 57 -9.33 -3.65 -3.46
C GLY A 57 -7.84 -3.72 -3.78
N TYR A 58 -7.02 -4.34 -2.93
CA TYR A 58 -5.62 -4.61 -3.23
C TYR A 58 -5.44 -5.65 -4.34
N TRP A 59 -6.14 -6.79 -4.26
CA TRP A 59 -5.95 -7.89 -5.21
C TRP A 59 -6.68 -7.72 -6.54
N LEU A 60 -7.86 -7.11 -6.53
CA LEU A 60 -8.73 -7.06 -7.70
C LEU A 60 -8.11 -6.35 -8.93
N PRO A 61 -7.46 -5.17 -8.82
CA PRO A 61 -6.87 -4.50 -9.98
C PRO A 61 -5.74 -5.32 -10.64
N ALA A 62 -5.10 -6.25 -9.95
CA ALA A 62 -4.06 -7.10 -10.55
C ALA A 62 -4.60 -8.03 -11.63
N LEU A 63 -5.90 -8.40 -11.56
CA LEU A 63 -6.55 -9.19 -12.60
C LEU A 63 -6.73 -8.41 -13.92
N LEU A 64 -6.62 -7.08 -13.87
CA LEU A 64 -6.72 -6.18 -15.01
C LEU A 64 -5.37 -5.90 -15.68
N VAL A 65 -4.28 -6.40 -15.10
CA VAL A 65 -2.92 -6.22 -15.64
C VAL A 65 -2.57 -7.39 -16.57
N GLY A 66 -2.07 -7.06 -17.77
CA GLY A 66 -1.56 -8.01 -18.75
C GLY A 66 -0.05 -8.22 -18.64
N THR A 67 0.73 -7.13 -18.71
CA THR A 67 2.20 -7.14 -18.66
C THR A 67 2.71 -5.95 -17.86
N PRO A 68 3.91 -6.04 -17.24
CA PRO A 68 4.55 -4.88 -16.61
C PRO A 68 4.90 -3.81 -17.66
N ASN A 69 5.21 -2.59 -17.19
CA ASN A 69 5.68 -1.47 -18.00
C ASN A 69 7.20 -1.29 -17.86
N PRO A 70 8.03 -1.88 -18.75
CA PRO A 70 9.48 -1.87 -18.59
C PRO A 70 10.10 -0.49 -18.76
N ARG A 71 9.42 0.41 -19.51
CA ARG A 71 9.88 1.79 -19.69
C ARG A 71 9.76 2.57 -18.39
N LEU A 72 8.65 2.39 -17.66
CA LEU A 72 8.45 3.00 -16.35
C LEU A 72 9.39 2.39 -15.32
N GLU A 73 9.50 1.05 -15.26
CA GLU A 73 10.46 0.35 -14.39
C GLU A 73 11.88 0.89 -14.58
N ARG A 74 12.34 1.04 -15.83
CA ARG A 74 13.68 1.60 -16.12
C ARG A 74 13.83 3.04 -15.63
N ARG A 75 12.83 3.90 -15.84
CA ARG A 75 12.89 5.30 -15.36
C ARG A 75 12.95 5.40 -13.85
N LEU A 76 12.16 4.59 -13.15
CA LEU A 76 12.16 4.53 -11.69
C LEU A 76 13.51 4.00 -11.19
N LEU A 77 14.06 2.97 -11.84
CA LEU A 77 15.35 2.41 -11.49
C LEU A 77 16.51 3.39 -11.75
N ASP A 78 16.49 4.09 -12.88
CA ASP A 78 17.48 5.13 -13.20
C ASP A 78 17.44 6.27 -12.16
N ALA A 79 16.26 6.60 -11.63
CA ALA A 79 16.11 7.57 -10.55
C ALA A 79 16.74 7.07 -9.24
N ASP A 80 16.48 5.81 -8.86
CA ASP A 80 17.12 5.19 -7.69
C ASP A 80 18.65 5.14 -7.86
N HIS A 81 19.15 4.78 -9.04
CA HIS A 81 20.59 4.74 -9.34
C HIS A 81 21.23 6.12 -9.28
N ARG A 82 20.51 7.20 -9.61
CA ARG A 82 21.00 8.57 -9.42
C ARG A 82 21.07 8.99 -7.96
N LEU A 83 20.11 8.54 -7.14
CA LEU A 83 20.04 8.88 -5.72
C LEU A 83 21.03 8.10 -4.86
N PHE A 84 21.20 6.81 -5.14
CA PHE A 84 21.98 5.91 -4.29
C PHE A 84 23.25 5.38 -4.97
N GLY A 85 23.37 5.51 -6.30
CA GLY A 85 24.35 4.80 -7.12
C GLY A 85 23.82 3.44 -7.59
N VAL A 86 24.34 2.95 -8.73
CA VAL A 86 23.87 1.72 -9.40
C VAL A 86 23.87 0.49 -8.48
N LYS A 87 24.88 0.39 -7.60
CA LYS A 87 24.98 -0.69 -6.60
C LYS A 87 24.71 -0.20 -5.18
N GLY A 88 24.30 1.06 -5.01
CA GLY A 88 24.25 1.73 -3.70
C GLY A 88 23.41 1.01 -2.66
N LEU A 89 22.16 0.69 -3.01
CA LEU A 89 21.25 -0.01 -2.10
C LEU A 89 21.73 -1.45 -1.80
N VAL A 90 22.29 -2.13 -2.80
CA VAL A 90 22.85 -3.49 -2.62
C VAL A 90 24.09 -3.45 -1.72
N GLU A 91 24.99 -2.49 -1.92
CA GLU A 91 26.18 -2.31 -1.08
C GLU A 91 25.81 -1.88 0.33
N LEU A 92 24.80 -1.00 0.48
CA LEU A 92 24.26 -0.61 1.77
C LEU A 92 23.72 -1.83 2.52
N GLU A 93 22.89 -2.65 1.88
CA GLU A 93 22.35 -3.88 2.49
C GLU A 93 23.45 -4.87 2.88
N GLN A 94 24.52 -4.98 2.08
CA GLN A 94 25.64 -5.88 2.35
C GLN A 94 26.57 -5.40 3.47
N ARG A 95 26.82 -4.09 3.55
CA ARG A 95 27.75 -3.48 4.51
C ARG A 95 27.10 -3.06 5.83
N ALA A 96 25.78 -2.81 5.83
CA ALA A 96 25.08 -2.40 7.04
C ALA A 96 25.20 -3.46 8.15
N PRO A 97 25.26 -3.02 9.43
CA PRO A 97 25.17 -3.95 10.56
C PRO A 97 23.90 -4.80 10.45
N ARG A 98 24.00 -6.10 10.76
CA ARG A 98 22.88 -7.03 10.65
C ARG A 98 21.62 -6.54 11.38
N ILE A 99 21.79 -5.91 12.54
CA ILE A 99 20.68 -5.36 13.34
C ILE A 99 19.88 -4.29 12.57
N VAL A 100 20.55 -3.46 11.77
CA VAL A 100 19.91 -2.42 10.95
C VAL A 100 19.11 -3.06 9.83
N VAL A 101 19.68 -4.08 9.17
CA VAL A 101 18.98 -4.84 8.12
C VAL A 101 17.75 -5.54 8.67
N GLU A 102 17.88 -6.29 9.78
CA GLU A 102 16.74 -6.98 10.40
C GLU A 102 15.67 -5.98 10.89
N TYR A 103 16.06 -4.82 11.41
CA TYR A 103 15.13 -3.75 11.78
C TYR A 103 14.35 -3.21 10.57
N LEU A 104 15.02 -2.91 9.46
CA LEU A 104 14.35 -2.38 8.27
C LEU A 104 13.44 -3.42 7.60
N GLU A 105 13.85 -4.68 7.61
CA GLU A 105 13.02 -5.81 7.16
C GLU A 105 11.80 -5.99 8.07
N LEU A 106 11.97 -5.91 9.39
CA LEU A 106 10.86 -5.94 10.35
C LEU A 106 9.92 -4.76 10.15
N ALA A 107 10.48 -3.56 10.00
CA ALA A 107 9.70 -2.36 9.76
C ALA A 107 8.84 -2.54 8.51
N TYR A 108 9.41 -3.00 7.40
CA TYR A 108 8.62 -3.28 6.20
C TYR A 108 7.53 -4.33 6.44
N LEU A 109 7.82 -5.41 7.18
CA LEU A 109 6.81 -6.43 7.53
C LEU A 109 5.64 -5.84 8.34
N LEU A 110 5.89 -4.84 9.19
CA LEU A 110 4.84 -4.18 9.97
C LEU A 110 3.84 -3.41 9.12
N CYS A 111 4.06 -3.21 7.82
CA CYS A 111 3.05 -2.61 6.94
C CYS A 111 1.71 -3.37 6.94
N TYR A 112 1.74 -4.69 7.14
CA TYR A 112 0.54 -5.52 7.22
C TYR A 112 -0.24 -5.31 8.53
N ALA A 113 0.46 -4.89 9.59
CA ALA A 113 -0.12 -4.66 10.91
C ALA A 113 -0.47 -3.17 11.15
N ALA A 114 0.14 -2.23 10.42
CA ALA A 114 0.03 -0.80 10.67
C ALA A 114 -1.43 -0.33 10.70
N VAL A 115 -2.21 -0.65 9.67
CA VAL A 115 -3.63 -0.26 9.57
C VAL A 115 -4.49 -0.87 10.69
N PRO A 116 -4.55 -2.21 10.89
CA PRO A 116 -5.36 -2.77 11.96
C PRO A 116 -4.89 -2.35 13.36
N ALA A 117 -3.58 -2.18 13.57
CA ALA A 117 -3.06 -1.68 14.84
C ALA A 117 -3.46 -0.22 15.09
N GLY A 118 -3.36 0.65 14.08
CA GLY A 118 -3.80 2.04 14.20
C GLY A 118 -5.30 2.16 14.48
N TYR A 119 -6.13 1.39 13.78
CA TYR A 119 -7.56 1.31 14.05
C TYR A 119 -7.85 0.82 15.48
N ALA A 120 -7.18 -0.24 15.93
CA ALA A 120 -7.33 -0.75 17.28
C ALA A 120 -6.91 0.29 18.32
N TRP A 121 -5.81 1.01 18.10
CA TRP A 121 -5.34 2.05 19.00
C TRP A 121 -6.35 3.20 19.13
N LEU A 122 -6.94 3.62 18.02
CA LEU A 122 -7.99 4.64 17.99
C LEU A 122 -9.22 4.21 18.84
N VAL A 123 -9.71 2.99 18.62
CA VAL A 123 -10.88 2.45 19.33
C VAL A 123 -10.58 2.28 20.82
N LEU A 124 -9.45 1.68 21.17
CA LEU A 124 -9.03 1.48 22.57
C LEU A 124 -8.74 2.81 23.29
N GLY A 125 -8.35 3.84 22.54
CA GLY A 125 -8.20 5.20 23.04
C GLY A 125 -9.52 5.94 23.29
N GLY A 126 -10.67 5.31 23.04
CA GLY A 126 -12.00 5.91 23.24
C GLY A 126 -12.52 6.70 22.04
N PHE A 127 -11.79 6.75 20.92
CA PHE A 127 -12.17 7.49 19.72
C PHE A 127 -12.85 6.60 18.67
N GLY A 128 -13.59 5.58 19.13
CA GLY A 128 -14.31 4.65 18.25
C GLY A 128 -15.38 5.31 17.38
N SER A 129 -15.94 6.45 17.82
CA SER A 129 -16.87 7.26 17.01
C SER A 129 -16.23 7.82 15.74
N GLU A 130 -14.91 7.96 15.74
CA GLU A 130 -14.12 8.57 14.65
C GLU A 130 -13.64 7.53 13.62
N ALA A 131 -14.09 6.28 13.75
CA ALA A 131 -13.75 5.18 12.85
C ALA A 131 -14.02 5.52 11.38
N ASP A 132 -15.13 6.21 11.09
CA ASP A 132 -15.51 6.59 9.73
C ASP A 132 -14.51 7.56 9.09
N SER A 133 -14.01 8.53 9.87
CA SER A 133 -12.98 9.47 9.45
C SER A 133 -11.67 8.72 9.17
N PHE A 134 -11.23 7.89 10.12
CA PHE A 134 -10.05 7.04 9.98
C PHE A 134 -10.09 6.18 8.71
N TRP A 135 -11.17 5.44 8.49
CA TRP A 135 -11.31 4.56 7.33
C TRP A 135 -11.44 5.34 6.03
N SER A 136 -12.05 6.52 6.04
CA SER A 136 -12.11 7.37 4.84
C SER A 136 -10.71 7.75 4.37
N ILE A 137 -9.86 8.20 5.29
CA ILE A 137 -8.47 8.60 4.99
C ILE A 137 -7.66 7.40 4.49
N VAL A 138 -7.67 6.28 5.22
CA VAL A 138 -6.86 5.09 4.90
C VAL A 138 -7.30 4.44 3.59
N LEU A 139 -8.60 4.26 3.39
CA LEU A 139 -9.14 3.66 2.16
C LEU A 139 -8.89 4.56 0.96
N LEU A 140 -9.08 5.88 1.08
CA LEU A 140 -8.81 6.81 -0.01
C LEU A 140 -7.33 6.76 -0.41
N ALA A 141 -6.40 6.84 0.56
CA ALA A 141 -4.97 6.76 0.28
C ALA A 141 -4.60 5.44 -0.43
N SER A 142 -5.12 4.32 0.09
CA SER A 142 -4.84 2.99 -0.44
C SER A 142 -5.42 2.77 -1.83
N PHE A 143 -6.69 3.14 -2.05
CA PHE A 143 -7.39 2.99 -3.32
C PHE A 143 -6.85 3.89 -4.42
N LEU A 144 -6.33 5.08 -4.09
CA LEU A 144 -5.59 5.90 -5.04
C LEU A 144 -4.33 5.18 -5.54
N CYS A 145 -3.56 4.54 -4.64
CA CYS A 145 -2.40 3.74 -5.06
C CYS A 145 -2.82 2.51 -5.87
N TYR A 146 -3.75 1.69 -5.35
CA TYR A 146 -4.16 0.44 -5.97
C TYR A 146 -4.88 0.64 -7.30
N GLY A 147 -5.65 1.73 -7.43
CA GLY A 147 -6.38 2.08 -8.64
C GLY A 147 -5.48 2.44 -9.81
N LEU A 148 -4.22 2.84 -9.56
CA LEU A 148 -3.25 3.16 -10.60
C LEU A 148 -2.57 1.91 -11.20
N LEU A 149 -2.66 0.76 -10.52
CA LEU A 149 -2.02 -0.49 -10.97
C LEU A 149 -2.34 -0.88 -12.42
N PRO A 150 -3.59 -0.85 -12.92
CA PRO A 150 -3.89 -1.19 -14.31
C PRO A 150 -3.20 -0.28 -15.33
N TRP A 151 -2.81 0.93 -14.94
CA TRP A 151 -2.18 1.93 -15.79
C TRP A 151 -0.65 1.92 -15.70
N MET A 152 -0.12 1.62 -14.51
CA MET A 152 1.31 1.71 -14.21
C MET A 152 1.85 0.42 -13.57
N PRO A 153 1.67 -0.77 -14.20
CA PRO A 153 2.12 -2.02 -13.61
C PRO A 153 3.64 -2.08 -13.58
N THR A 154 4.20 -2.22 -12.39
CA THR A 154 5.65 -2.10 -12.12
C THR A 154 6.07 -3.17 -11.13
N ARG A 155 7.11 -3.94 -11.48
CA ARG A 155 7.76 -4.88 -10.57
C ARG A 155 8.73 -4.15 -9.65
N ALA A 156 8.94 -4.73 -8.47
CA ALA A 156 9.91 -4.24 -7.50
C ALA A 156 11.36 -4.29 -8.04
N PRO A 157 12.25 -3.37 -7.61
CA PRO A 157 13.65 -3.36 -8.04
C PRO A 157 14.34 -4.72 -7.90
N ARG A 158 14.13 -5.43 -6.79
CA ARG A 158 14.68 -6.79 -6.57
C ARG A 158 14.28 -7.82 -7.64
N ALA A 159 13.10 -7.67 -8.24
CA ALA A 159 12.60 -8.58 -9.27
C ALA A 159 13.10 -8.21 -10.68
N VAL A 160 13.49 -6.95 -10.89
CA VAL A 160 14.04 -6.45 -12.16
C VAL A 160 15.55 -6.70 -12.24
N GLU A 161 16.28 -6.42 -11.16
CA GLU A 161 17.74 -6.51 -11.11
C GLU A 161 18.27 -7.84 -10.53
N GLY A 162 17.39 -8.63 -9.89
CA GLY A 162 17.76 -9.87 -9.19
C GLY A 162 17.98 -9.71 -7.68
N ASP A 163 17.67 -10.78 -6.94
CA ASP A 163 17.80 -10.83 -5.48
C ASP A 163 19.07 -11.58 -5.08
N ILE A 164 20.07 -10.81 -4.61
CA ILE A 164 21.42 -11.31 -4.33
C ILE A 164 21.59 -11.57 -2.81
N VAL A 165 20.72 -11.02 -1.95
CA VAL A 165 21.06 -10.75 -0.54
C VAL A 165 20.19 -11.49 0.49
N ALA A 166 19.13 -12.19 0.07
CA ALA A 166 18.19 -12.92 0.95
C ALA A 166 18.81 -13.90 1.99
N ARG A 167 20.09 -14.26 1.85
CA ARG A 167 20.74 -15.28 2.69
C ARG A 167 21.10 -14.79 4.11
N ARG A 168 21.25 -13.49 4.37
CA ARG A 168 21.74 -12.99 5.68
C ARG A 168 20.68 -12.69 6.73
N SER A 169 19.46 -12.30 6.33
CA SER A 169 18.38 -11.92 7.25
C SER A 169 17.30 -12.99 7.36
N ILE A 170 16.87 -13.30 8.60
CA ILE A 170 15.75 -14.22 8.84
C ILE A 170 14.44 -13.52 8.47
N ILE A 171 14.31 -12.24 8.81
CA ILE A 171 13.08 -11.47 8.58
C ILE A 171 12.88 -11.23 7.09
N ARG A 172 13.95 -11.00 6.31
CA ARG A 172 13.89 -10.93 4.85
C ARG A 172 13.31 -12.19 4.24
N ARG A 173 13.70 -13.39 4.72
CA ARG A 173 13.11 -14.65 4.24
C ARG A 173 11.62 -14.72 4.53
N LEU A 174 11.19 -14.23 5.69
CA LEU A 174 9.77 -14.12 6.01
C LEU A 174 9.05 -13.11 5.10
N ASN A 175 9.61 -11.92 4.88
CA ASN A 175 9.06 -10.94 3.95
C ASN A 175 8.89 -11.53 2.55
N LEU A 176 9.94 -12.16 2.01
CA LEU A 176 9.86 -12.81 0.70
C LEU A 176 8.80 -13.92 0.68
N ALA A 177 8.73 -14.75 1.74
CA ALA A 177 7.72 -15.78 1.88
C ALA A 177 6.29 -15.23 1.92
N VAL A 178 6.06 -14.09 2.56
CA VAL A 178 4.77 -13.38 2.55
C VAL A 178 4.48 -12.82 1.17
N LEU A 179 5.44 -12.12 0.56
CA LEU A 179 5.28 -11.52 -0.76
C LEU A 179 4.94 -12.59 -1.81
N ASP A 180 5.66 -13.71 -1.84
CA ASP A 180 5.46 -14.78 -2.81
C ASP A 180 4.05 -15.39 -2.76
N ARG A 181 3.38 -15.30 -1.61
CA ARG A 181 2.03 -15.86 -1.41
C ARG A 181 0.91 -14.82 -1.49
N ALA A 182 1.16 -13.61 -1.00
CA ALA A 182 0.11 -12.61 -0.78
C ALA A 182 0.22 -11.40 -1.73
N SER A 183 1.40 -11.11 -2.29
CA SER A 183 1.58 -9.94 -3.13
C SER A 183 1.10 -10.17 -4.57
N VAL A 184 0.56 -9.11 -5.18
CA VAL A 184 0.23 -9.07 -6.61
C VAL A 184 1.45 -8.94 -7.52
N GLN A 185 2.65 -8.76 -6.96
CA GLN A 185 3.96 -8.69 -7.63
C GLN A 185 4.16 -7.53 -8.63
N TRP A 186 3.11 -6.77 -8.97
CA TRP A 186 3.13 -5.73 -10.02
C TRP A 186 2.71 -4.33 -9.53
N ASN A 187 2.50 -4.15 -8.23
CA ASN A 187 1.93 -2.92 -7.66
C ASN A 187 2.94 -2.19 -6.79
N THR A 188 3.96 -1.60 -7.42
CA THR A 188 4.99 -0.86 -6.70
C THR A 188 4.76 0.65 -6.76
N PHE A 189 4.42 1.22 -7.91
CA PHE A 189 4.15 2.66 -8.05
C PHE A 189 2.66 3.02 -8.09
N PRO A 190 2.17 3.95 -7.24
CA PRO A 190 2.78 4.44 -5.98
C PRO A 190 2.74 3.39 -4.86
N SER A 191 3.54 3.59 -3.79
CA SER A 191 3.58 2.63 -2.68
C SER A 191 2.34 2.71 -1.80
N GLY A 192 1.44 1.73 -1.96
CA GLY A 192 0.25 1.59 -1.11
C GLY A 192 0.57 1.29 0.36
N HIS A 193 1.64 0.54 0.64
CA HIS A 193 2.09 0.27 2.02
C HIS A 193 2.51 1.57 2.74
N THR A 194 3.28 2.41 2.04
CA THR A 194 3.69 3.72 2.56
C THR A 194 2.47 4.62 2.74
N ALA A 195 1.61 4.70 1.72
CA ALA A 195 0.42 5.54 1.75
C ALA A 195 -0.52 5.16 2.92
N ALA A 196 -0.83 3.86 3.08
CA ALA A 196 -1.70 3.38 4.14
C ALA A 196 -1.11 3.63 5.54
N SER A 197 0.20 3.43 5.71
CA SER A 197 0.88 3.60 7.01
C SER A 197 0.93 5.07 7.43
N VAL A 198 1.27 5.97 6.51
CA VAL A 198 1.26 7.42 6.77
C VAL A 198 -0.17 7.92 7.00
N ALA A 199 -1.13 7.49 6.19
CA ALA A 199 -2.54 7.81 6.36
C ALA A 199 -3.07 7.38 7.74
N THR A 200 -2.67 6.19 8.19
CA THR A 200 -2.99 5.66 9.53
C THR A 200 -2.40 6.56 10.62
N ALA A 201 -1.13 6.93 10.52
CA ALA A 201 -0.46 7.80 11.48
C ALA A 201 -1.12 9.19 11.58
N LEU A 202 -1.46 9.78 10.44
CA LEU A 202 -2.16 11.07 10.38
C LEU A 202 -3.56 10.97 10.99
N ALA A 203 -4.35 9.97 10.60
CA ALA A 203 -5.71 9.79 11.10
C ALA A 203 -5.77 9.56 12.61
N VAL A 204 -4.88 8.72 13.17
CA VAL A 204 -4.77 8.52 14.61
C VAL A 204 -4.23 9.78 15.30
N GLY A 205 -3.23 10.43 14.69
CA GLY A 205 -2.58 11.63 15.22
C GLY A 205 -3.51 12.83 15.40
N THR A 206 -4.59 12.92 14.62
CA THR A 206 -5.65 13.93 14.81
C THR A 206 -6.26 13.90 16.21
N TYR A 207 -6.43 12.70 16.80
CA TYR A 207 -7.10 12.53 18.08
C TYR A 207 -6.13 12.15 19.21
N MET A 208 -5.05 11.44 18.86
CA MET A 208 -4.04 10.93 19.79
C MET A 208 -2.63 11.29 19.30
N PRO A 209 -2.16 12.54 19.47
CA PRO A 209 -0.91 13.01 18.88
C PRO A 209 0.31 12.14 19.19
N SER A 210 0.45 11.67 20.43
CA SER A 210 1.56 10.79 20.84
C SER A 210 1.53 9.45 20.10
N ALA A 211 0.35 8.84 19.93
CA ALA A 211 0.19 7.61 19.15
C ALA A 211 0.45 7.86 17.66
N GLY A 212 -0.02 9.00 17.14
CA GLY A 212 0.27 9.45 15.77
C GLY A 212 1.76 9.61 15.49
N ILE A 213 2.53 10.16 16.44
CA ILE A 213 3.99 10.27 16.33
C ILE A 213 4.64 8.88 16.27
N VAL A 214 4.24 7.96 17.16
CA VAL A 214 4.77 6.58 17.17
C VAL A 214 4.48 5.87 15.85
N LEU A 215 3.23 5.94 15.39
CA LEU A 215 2.81 5.38 14.09
C LEU A 215 3.53 6.08 12.93
N GLY A 216 3.81 7.38 13.04
CA GLY A 216 4.57 8.15 12.06
C GLY A 216 6.01 7.68 11.94
N VAL A 217 6.69 7.43 13.07
CA VAL A 217 8.02 6.82 13.08
C VAL A 217 8.00 5.43 12.44
N ILE A 218 6.99 4.61 12.76
CA ILE A 218 6.81 3.30 12.13
C ILE A 218 6.58 3.44 10.61
N ALA A 219 5.75 4.39 10.17
CA ALA A 219 5.46 4.63 8.77
C ALA A 219 6.71 5.08 7.97
N VAL A 220 7.53 5.97 8.55
CA VAL A 220 8.83 6.35 7.97
C VAL A 220 9.74 5.12 7.87
N SER A 221 9.78 4.29 8.91
CA SER A 221 10.57 3.07 8.94
C SER A 221 10.12 2.05 7.89
N ILE A 222 8.80 1.91 7.68
CA ILE A 222 8.21 1.10 6.60
C ILE A 222 8.65 1.63 5.23
N ALA A 223 8.55 2.94 5.00
CA ALA A 223 8.94 3.56 3.74
C ALA A 223 10.43 3.33 3.47
N THR A 224 11.29 3.60 4.44
CA THR A 224 12.74 3.36 4.33
C THR A 224 13.06 1.89 4.12
N GLY A 225 12.46 0.99 4.90
CA GLY A 225 12.67 -0.45 4.76
C GLY A 225 12.21 -0.98 3.41
N SER A 226 11.14 -0.42 2.84
CA SER A 226 10.65 -0.79 1.51
C SER A 226 11.64 -0.44 0.40
N VAL A 227 12.33 0.70 0.50
CA VAL A 227 13.33 1.16 -0.48
C VAL A 227 14.64 0.39 -0.30
N VAL A 228 15.16 0.36 0.93
CA VAL A 228 16.43 -0.33 1.24
C VAL A 228 16.33 -1.83 0.95
N GLY A 229 15.21 -2.46 1.30
CA GLY A 229 14.94 -3.88 0.98
C GLY A 229 14.63 -4.14 -0.50
N ARG A 230 14.58 -3.10 -1.34
CA ARG A 230 14.32 -3.15 -2.79
C ARG A 230 12.95 -3.73 -3.12
N TYR A 231 11.98 -3.50 -2.24
CA TYR A 231 10.56 -3.84 -2.41
C TYR A 231 9.79 -2.77 -3.19
N HIS A 232 10.26 -1.52 -3.09
CA HIS A 232 9.72 -0.35 -3.78
C HIS A 232 10.88 0.52 -4.30
N TYR A 233 10.63 1.27 -5.36
CA TYR A 233 11.52 2.37 -5.77
C TYR A 233 11.37 3.54 -4.80
N ALA A 234 12.38 4.41 -4.67
CA ALA A 234 12.27 5.58 -3.79
C ALA A 234 11.14 6.52 -4.21
N ALA A 235 10.94 6.68 -5.51
CA ALA A 235 9.83 7.46 -6.06
C ALA A 235 8.46 6.89 -5.66
N ASP A 236 8.32 5.56 -5.55
CA ASP A 236 7.08 4.93 -5.10
C ASP A 236 6.73 5.35 -3.67
N ALA A 237 7.73 5.29 -2.78
CA ALA A 237 7.57 5.59 -1.36
C ALA A 237 7.25 7.08 -1.17
N ILE A 238 7.99 7.98 -1.82
CA ILE A 238 7.74 9.42 -1.80
C ILE A 238 6.34 9.73 -2.30
N THR A 239 5.95 9.17 -3.45
CA THR A 239 4.61 9.37 -4.01
C THR A 239 3.53 8.80 -3.09
N GLY A 240 3.79 7.68 -2.41
CA GLY A 240 2.90 7.12 -1.39
C GLY A 240 2.67 8.08 -0.22
N VAL A 241 3.72 8.75 0.28
CA VAL A 241 3.60 9.80 1.31
C VAL A 241 2.71 10.94 0.81
N LEU A 242 2.96 11.43 -0.41
CA LEU A 242 2.18 12.52 -1.00
C LEU A 242 0.70 12.14 -1.18
N VAL A 243 0.42 10.91 -1.61
CA VAL A 243 -0.95 10.38 -1.73
C VAL A 243 -1.63 10.32 -0.37
N ALA A 244 -0.93 9.91 0.69
CA ALA A 244 -1.49 9.88 2.04
C ALA A 244 -1.85 11.28 2.55
N ILE A 245 -0.96 12.26 2.35
CA ILE A 245 -1.20 13.66 2.73
C ILE A 245 -2.40 14.21 1.95
N LEU A 246 -2.48 13.96 0.64
CA LEU A 246 -3.60 14.37 -0.18
C LEU A 246 -4.91 13.74 0.29
N ALA A 247 -4.92 12.43 0.56
CA ALA A 247 -6.10 11.73 1.05
C ALA A 247 -6.57 12.27 2.41
N PHE A 248 -5.63 12.56 3.32
CA PHE A 248 -5.92 13.19 4.60
C PHE A 248 -6.54 14.58 4.42
N ALA A 249 -5.95 15.43 3.58
CA ALA A 249 -6.45 16.77 3.31
C ALA A 249 -7.85 16.76 2.67
N LEU A 250 -8.11 15.87 1.71
CA LEU A 250 -9.42 15.75 1.06
C LEU A 250 -10.50 15.23 2.03
N ALA A 251 -10.17 14.23 2.85
CA ALA A 251 -11.12 13.68 3.81
C ALA A 251 -11.47 14.70 4.90
N THR A 252 -10.48 15.40 5.45
CA THR A 252 -10.70 16.43 6.48
C THR A 252 -11.48 17.63 5.93
N ALA A 253 -11.18 18.09 4.72
CA ALA A 253 -11.94 19.17 4.07
C ALA A 253 -13.41 18.80 3.83
N ALA A 254 -13.70 17.54 3.50
CA ALA A 254 -15.06 17.06 3.27
C ALA A 254 -15.91 16.95 4.54
N HIS A 255 -15.28 16.89 5.72
CA HIS A 255 -15.98 16.74 7.00
C HIS A 255 -16.26 18.06 7.73
N GLY A 256 -15.77 19.20 7.21
CA GLY A 256 -15.92 20.51 7.85
C GLY A 256 -15.16 20.62 9.18
N PRO A 257 -14.94 21.85 9.69
CA PRO A 257 -14.43 22.03 11.05
C PRO A 257 -15.42 21.55 12.11
#